data_AF-A0A7V9J4L9-F1
#
_entry.id   AF-A0A7V9J4L9-F1
#
_cell.length_a   1.000
_cell.length_b   1.000
_cell.length_c   1.000
_cell.angle_alpha   90.00
_cell.angle_beta   90.00
_cell.angle_gamma   90.00
#
_symmetry.space_group_name_H-M   'P 1'
#
loop_
_entity.id
_entity.type
_entity.pdbx_description
1 polymer ?
#
loop_
_entity_poly.entity_id
_entity_poly.type
_entity_poly.pdbx_seq_one_letter_code
_entity_poly.pdbx_strand_id
1 'polypeptide(L)'
;MFRFSFFLSCFLALSNLQAAGLSKSETRFVYVDVNGKVQSTEVISHFTGKIKNLPHLDPKLTRAATIAEERANAHSKSRCWRYVKQALLASGAIDSYPKTALARQAGDELVNSYDFTRLAVRDPYQAPIGSVLVYGSGRAAGHVEIRTARGFVSDFRAATPSHRPLIGVYAKLDSSSPRR
;
A
#
# COMPACT_ATOMS: atom_id res chain seq x y z
N MET A 1 -38.42 51.73 37.21
CA MET A 1 -38.44 50.30 36.86
C MET A 1 -38.89 50.15 35.41
N PHE A 2 -37.96 50.06 34.46
CA PHE A 2 -38.26 49.79 33.05
C PHE A 2 -37.31 48.68 32.58
N ARG A 3 -37.86 47.51 32.26
CA ARG A 3 -37.14 46.39 31.64
C ARG A 3 -37.47 46.42 30.15
N PHE A 4 -36.48 46.71 29.32
CA PHE A 4 -36.57 46.53 27.87
C PHE A 4 -35.84 45.24 27.49
N SER A 5 -36.59 44.33 26.87
CA SER A 5 -36.06 43.12 26.23
C SER A 5 -35.20 43.52 25.03
N PHE A 6 -34.02 42.89 24.89
CA PHE A 6 -33.24 42.93 23.65
C PHE A 6 -33.07 41.50 23.14
N PHE A 7 -33.79 41.17 22.07
CA PHE A 7 -33.55 39.98 21.25
C PHE A 7 -32.29 40.23 20.43
N LEU A 8 -31.20 39.53 20.75
CA LEU A 8 -30.01 39.53 19.90
C LEU A 8 -30.17 38.42 18.85
N SER A 9 -30.55 38.85 17.64
CA SER A 9 -30.62 38.00 16.45
C SER A 9 -29.20 37.65 15.99
N CYS A 10 -28.89 36.36 15.98
CA CYS A 10 -27.64 35.85 15.42
C CYS A 10 -27.80 35.76 13.89
N PHE A 11 -27.38 36.80 13.17
CA PHE A 11 -27.22 36.73 11.72
C PHE A 11 -25.97 35.93 11.40
N LEU A 12 -26.15 34.64 11.07
CA LEU A 12 -25.12 33.82 10.44
C LEU A 12 -24.87 34.35 9.02
N ALA A 13 -23.78 35.10 8.83
CA ALA A 13 -23.27 35.41 7.50
C ALA A 13 -22.62 34.15 6.92
N LEU A 14 -23.37 33.40 6.11
CA LEU A 14 -22.80 32.42 5.19
C LEU A 14 -22.05 33.17 4.10
N SER A 15 -20.73 33.31 4.27
CA SER A 15 -19.85 33.71 3.18
C SER A 15 -19.88 32.62 2.11
N ASN A 16 -20.38 32.97 0.91
CA ASN A 16 -20.28 32.16 -0.30
C ASN A 16 -18.80 31.85 -0.59
N LEU A 17 -18.32 30.69 -0.13
CA LEU A 17 -17.10 30.07 -0.63
C LEU A 17 -17.41 29.51 -2.02
N GLN A 18 -17.44 30.41 -3.00
CA GLN A 18 -17.38 30.01 -4.39
C GLN A 18 -15.99 29.41 -4.60
N ALA A 19 -15.93 28.08 -4.76
CA ALA A 19 -14.73 27.40 -5.17
C ALA A 19 -14.30 27.95 -6.54
N ALA A 20 -13.33 28.87 -6.55
CA ALA A 20 -12.70 29.41 -7.76
C ALA A 20 -11.84 28.36 -8.51
N GLY A 21 -12.08 27.06 -8.27
CA GLY A 21 -11.38 25.93 -8.90
C GLY A 21 -11.88 25.59 -10.31
N LEU A 22 -12.72 26.43 -10.92
CA LEU A 22 -13.27 26.21 -12.27
C LEU A 22 -12.69 27.16 -13.34
N SER A 23 -11.57 27.85 -13.06
CA SER A 23 -10.78 28.41 -14.16
C SER A 23 -10.06 27.26 -14.86
N LYS A 24 -10.55 26.86 -16.04
CA LYS A 24 -9.92 25.86 -16.91
C LYS A 24 -8.55 26.36 -17.38
N SER A 25 -7.52 26.16 -16.57
CA SER A 25 -6.13 26.35 -16.94
C SER A 25 -5.52 24.97 -17.15
N GLU A 26 -5.29 24.58 -18.40
CA GLU A 26 -4.75 23.26 -18.74
C GLU A 26 -3.30 23.07 -18.26
N THR A 27 -2.65 24.14 -17.78
CA THR A 27 -1.24 24.17 -17.36
C THR A 27 -1.05 24.42 -15.87
N ARG A 28 -2.05 24.95 -15.13
CA ARG A 28 -1.90 25.28 -13.71
C ARG A 28 -3.17 25.03 -12.89
N PHE A 29 -3.02 24.34 -11.76
CA PHE A 29 -4.05 24.10 -10.77
C PHE A 29 -3.94 25.15 -9.67
N VAL A 30 -5.02 25.92 -9.46
CA VAL A 30 -5.08 26.98 -8.45
C VAL A 30 -5.83 26.47 -7.22
N TYR A 31 -5.28 26.69 -6.03
CA TYR A 31 -5.87 26.26 -4.76
C TYR A 31 -5.63 27.30 -3.67
N VAL A 32 -6.41 27.23 -2.59
CA VAL A 32 -6.21 28.06 -1.39
C VAL A 32 -5.55 27.20 -0.32
N ASP A 33 -4.43 27.69 0.25
CA ASP A 33 -3.73 26.97 1.32
C ASP A 33 -4.42 27.11 2.68
N VAL A 34 -3.89 26.41 3.69
CA VAL A 34 -4.46 26.41 5.06
C VAL A 34 -4.46 27.79 5.74
N ASN A 35 -3.68 28.75 5.22
CA ASN A 35 -3.62 30.12 5.72
C ASN A 35 -4.53 31.06 4.91
N GLY A 36 -5.34 30.52 4.00
CA GLY A 36 -6.25 31.31 3.16
C GLY A 36 -5.57 32.00 1.97
N LYS A 37 -4.30 31.69 1.67
CA LYS A 37 -3.58 32.31 0.56
C LYS A 37 -3.78 31.51 -0.73
N VAL A 38 -4.06 32.22 -1.83
CA VAL A 38 -4.17 31.61 -3.17
C VAL A 38 -2.78 31.20 -3.67
N GLN A 39 -2.65 29.93 -4.03
CA GLN A 39 -1.45 29.29 -4.57
C GLN A 39 -1.78 28.66 -5.92
N SER A 40 -0.75 28.41 -6.75
CA SER A 40 -0.91 27.67 -8.00
C SER A 40 0.24 26.70 -8.22
N THR A 41 -0.05 25.48 -8.64
CA THR A 41 0.93 24.49 -9.07
C THR A 41 0.77 24.17 -10.56
N GLU A 42 1.86 23.80 -11.23
CA GLU A 42 1.81 23.35 -12.62
C GLU A 42 1.12 21.98 -12.73
N VAL A 43 0.25 21.83 -13.72
CA VAL A 43 -0.39 20.56 -14.08
C VAL A 43 0.48 19.89 -15.13
N ILE A 44 1.15 18.80 -14.74
CA ILE A 44 1.91 17.98 -15.68
C ILE A 44 0.91 17.14 -16.48
N SER A 45 0.52 17.62 -17.65
CA SER A 45 -0.42 16.91 -18.54
C SER A 45 0.22 15.67 -19.19
N HIS A 46 1.53 15.70 -19.40
CA HIS A 46 2.30 14.62 -20.01
C HIS A 46 3.56 14.35 -19.19
N PHE A 47 3.58 13.24 -18.48
CA PHE A 47 4.75 12.80 -17.73
C PHE A 47 5.76 12.14 -18.68
N THR A 48 6.90 12.80 -18.92
CA THR A 48 7.98 12.31 -19.81
C THR A 48 9.06 11.49 -19.07
N GLY A 49 8.88 11.27 -17.77
CA GLY A 49 9.77 10.41 -17.00
C GLY A 49 9.64 8.95 -17.46
N LYS A 50 10.76 8.19 -17.41
CA LYS A 50 10.70 6.74 -17.58
C LYS A 50 9.89 6.16 -16.43
N ILE A 51 8.64 5.76 -16.68
CA ILE A 51 7.91 4.90 -15.76
C ILE A 51 8.76 3.63 -15.66
N LYS A 52 9.27 3.35 -14.47
CA LYS A 52 10.06 2.14 -14.22
C LYS A 52 9.16 0.97 -14.64
N ASN A 53 9.63 0.17 -15.60
CA ASN A 53 8.88 -0.96 -16.13
C ASN A 53 8.74 -2.00 -15.00
N LEU A 54 7.71 -1.83 -14.18
CA LEU A 54 7.41 -2.75 -13.10
C LEU A 54 6.80 -4.00 -13.73
N PRO A 55 7.19 -5.20 -13.27
CA PRO A 55 6.61 -6.43 -13.79
C PRO A 55 5.08 -6.41 -13.60
N HIS A 56 4.34 -6.78 -14.64
CA HIS A 56 2.89 -6.95 -14.52
C HIS A 56 2.63 -8.18 -13.64
N LEU A 57 2.05 -7.94 -12.47
CA LEU A 57 1.80 -8.98 -11.47
C LEU A 57 0.40 -9.54 -11.63
N ASP A 58 0.22 -10.78 -11.18
CA ASP A 58 -1.11 -11.34 -11.01
C ASP A 58 -1.94 -10.41 -10.09
N PRO A 59 -3.10 -9.89 -10.55
CA PRO A 59 -3.93 -8.97 -9.77
C PRO A 59 -4.40 -9.57 -8.43
N LYS A 60 -4.42 -10.91 -8.30
CA LYS A 60 -4.72 -11.60 -7.05
C LYS A 60 -3.72 -11.26 -5.94
N LEU A 61 -2.49 -10.90 -6.27
CA LEU A 61 -1.51 -10.45 -5.27
C LEU A 61 -1.86 -9.09 -4.67
N THR A 62 -2.38 -8.17 -5.49
CA THR A 62 -2.91 -6.91 -4.97
C THR A 62 -4.13 -7.16 -4.08
N ARG A 63 -5.01 -8.09 -4.47
CA ARG A 63 -6.12 -8.54 -3.62
C ARG A 63 -5.64 -9.16 -2.30
N ALA A 64 -4.56 -9.94 -2.32
CA ALA A 64 -3.95 -10.50 -1.12
C ALA A 64 -3.46 -9.40 -0.18
N ALA A 65 -2.83 -8.35 -0.70
CA ALA A 65 -2.42 -7.19 0.08
C ALA A 65 -3.61 -6.52 0.78
N THR A 66 -4.72 -6.30 0.06
CA THR A 66 -5.96 -5.75 0.63
C THR A 66 -6.52 -6.64 1.74
N ILE A 67 -6.64 -7.95 1.51
CA ILE A 67 -7.14 -8.91 2.51
C ILE A 67 -6.24 -8.90 3.76
N ALA A 68 -4.92 -8.86 3.58
CA ALA A 68 -3.98 -8.77 4.69
C ALA A 68 -4.13 -7.44 5.45
N GLU A 69 -4.29 -6.31 4.75
CA GLU A 69 -4.59 -5.01 5.37
C GLU A 69 -5.86 -5.08 6.22
N GLU A 70 -6.95 -5.61 5.68
CA GLU A 70 -8.25 -5.73 6.36
C GLU A 70 -8.19 -6.61 7.61
N ARG A 71 -7.40 -7.69 7.56
CA ARG A 71 -7.26 -8.65 8.67
C ARG A 71 -6.15 -8.31 9.66
N ALA A 72 -5.39 -7.25 9.40
CA ALA A 72 -4.26 -6.85 10.23
C ALA A 72 -4.71 -6.50 11.65
N ASN A 73 -3.92 -6.92 12.63
CA ASN A 73 -4.11 -6.54 14.02
C ASN A 73 -3.55 -5.12 14.26
N ALA A 74 -3.94 -4.50 15.38
CA ALA A 74 -3.38 -3.23 15.83
C ALA A 74 -1.87 -3.30 16.13
N HIS A 75 -1.38 -4.47 16.53
CA HIS A 75 0.03 -4.74 16.82
C HIS A 75 0.39 -6.20 16.45
N SER A 76 1.68 -6.47 16.29
CA SER A 76 2.20 -7.80 15.96
C SER A 76 1.74 -8.86 16.98
N LYS A 77 1.34 -10.03 16.48
CA LYS A 77 1.02 -11.23 17.27
C LYS A 77 2.04 -12.35 17.01
N SER A 78 3.21 -12.02 16.46
CA SER A 78 4.27 -12.97 16.09
C SER A 78 3.77 -14.09 15.17
N ARG A 79 2.78 -13.80 14.32
CA ARG A 79 2.11 -14.76 13.42
C ARG A 79 2.15 -14.31 11.97
N CYS A 80 3.11 -13.44 11.61
CA CYS A 80 3.30 -12.86 10.28
C CYS A 80 3.08 -13.87 9.14
N TRP A 81 3.82 -14.98 9.12
CA TRP A 81 3.73 -15.95 8.02
C TRP A 81 2.35 -16.59 7.92
N ARG A 82 1.70 -16.89 9.05
CA ARG A 82 0.34 -17.45 9.07
C ARG A 82 -0.68 -16.50 8.43
N TYR A 83 -0.59 -15.20 8.73
CA TYR A 83 -1.50 -14.21 8.16
C TYR A 83 -1.27 -14.02 6.67
N VAL A 84 -0.01 -13.98 6.23
CA VAL A 84 0.33 -13.88 4.81
C VAL A 84 -0.19 -15.09 4.03
N LYS A 85 0.01 -16.32 4.53
CA LYS A 85 -0.57 -17.53 3.92
C LYS A 85 -2.08 -17.44 3.74
N GLN A 86 -2.78 -17.01 4.79
CA GLN A 86 -4.23 -16.87 4.76
C GLN A 86 -4.71 -15.82 3.75
N ALA A 87 -3.97 -14.71 3.60
CA ALA A 87 -4.28 -13.67 2.63
C ALA A 87 -4.04 -14.14 1.19
N LEU A 88 -2.89 -14.78 0.93
CA LEU A 88 -2.59 -15.37 -0.37
C LEU A 88 -3.63 -16.42 -0.77
N LEU A 89 -3.98 -17.33 0.14
CA LEU A 89 -4.99 -18.35 -0.12
C LEU A 89 -6.37 -17.73 -0.37
N ALA A 90 -6.81 -16.80 0.47
CA ALA A 90 -8.13 -16.16 0.32
C ALA A 90 -8.24 -15.30 -0.94
N SER A 91 -7.12 -14.75 -1.43
CA SER A 91 -7.09 -14.01 -2.70
C SER A 91 -7.18 -14.91 -3.94
N GLY A 92 -6.86 -16.20 -3.79
CA GLY A 92 -6.69 -17.16 -4.88
C GLY A 92 -5.32 -17.09 -5.58
N ALA A 93 -4.36 -16.33 -5.04
CA ALA A 93 -2.99 -16.25 -5.57
C ALA A 93 -2.21 -17.57 -5.41
N ILE A 94 -2.63 -18.39 -4.43
CA ILE A 94 -2.18 -19.76 -4.23
C ILE A 94 -3.40 -20.68 -4.13
N ASP A 95 -3.23 -21.94 -4.51
CA ASP A 95 -4.29 -22.95 -4.57
C ASP A 95 -4.46 -23.77 -3.27
N SER A 96 -3.45 -23.74 -2.40
CA SER A 96 -3.38 -24.54 -1.19
C SER A 96 -2.61 -23.81 -0.09
N TYR A 97 -2.81 -24.23 1.16
CA TYR A 97 -2.17 -23.59 2.31
C TYR A 97 -0.69 -24.00 2.43
N PRO A 98 0.28 -23.05 2.40
CA PRO A 98 1.70 -23.37 2.50
C PRO A 98 2.04 -24.03 3.84
N LYS A 99 2.96 -24.98 3.84
CA LYS A 99 3.25 -25.90 4.96
C LYS A 99 4.44 -25.47 5.81
N THR A 100 5.39 -24.66 5.30
CA THR A 100 6.58 -24.26 6.07
C THR A 100 6.22 -23.51 7.36
N ALA A 101 6.84 -23.87 8.49
CA ALA A 101 6.57 -23.18 9.75
C ALA A 101 7.29 -21.83 9.84
N LEU A 102 8.53 -21.76 9.33
CA LEU A 102 9.38 -20.60 9.50
C LEU A 102 9.16 -19.59 8.37
N ALA A 103 9.00 -18.32 8.75
CA ALA A 103 8.81 -17.22 7.82
C ALA A 103 9.98 -17.09 6.81
N ARG A 104 11.22 -17.35 7.23
CA ARG A 104 12.40 -17.34 6.34
C ARG A 104 12.36 -18.38 5.21
N GLN A 105 11.57 -19.45 5.35
CA GLN A 105 11.41 -20.51 4.35
C GLN A 105 10.31 -20.20 3.33
N ALA A 106 9.54 -19.13 3.56
CA ALA A 106 8.42 -18.76 2.71
C ALA A 106 8.84 -18.57 1.25
N GLY A 107 9.97 -17.93 1.01
CA GLY A 107 10.47 -17.67 -0.34
C GLY A 107 10.67 -18.94 -1.15
N ASP A 108 11.37 -19.91 -0.57
CA ASP A 108 11.66 -21.20 -1.24
C ASP A 108 10.37 -21.98 -1.49
N GLU A 109 9.44 -22.01 -0.53
CA GLU A 109 8.15 -22.69 -0.71
C GLU A 109 7.28 -22.03 -1.77
N LEU A 110 7.23 -20.69 -1.80
CA LEU A 110 6.47 -19.94 -2.80
C LEU A 110 6.98 -20.21 -4.23
N VAL A 111 8.30 -20.28 -4.41
CA VAL A 111 8.92 -20.58 -5.71
C VAL A 111 8.66 -22.03 -6.11
N ASN A 112 8.92 -22.97 -5.19
CA ASN A 112 8.91 -24.40 -5.52
C ASN A 112 7.50 -25.00 -5.66
N SER A 113 6.49 -24.39 -5.05
CA SER A 113 5.15 -25.00 -4.96
C SER A 113 4.01 -24.12 -5.47
N TYR A 114 4.26 -22.82 -5.74
CA TYR A 114 3.19 -21.87 -6.04
C TYR A 114 3.48 -20.96 -7.24
N ASP A 115 4.50 -21.27 -8.05
CA ASP A 115 4.94 -20.52 -9.24
C ASP A 115 5.30 -19.05 -8.97
N PHE A 116 5.75 -18.73 -7.75
CA PHE A 116 6.33 -17.42 -7.50
C PHE A 116 7.71 -17.34 -8.14
N THR A 117 8.07 -16.14 -8.59
CA THR A 117 9.41 -15.81 -9.06
C THR A 117 10.04 -14.84 -8.07
N ARG A 118 11.33 -15.06 -7.75
CA ARG A 118 12.12 -14.08 -6.99
C ARG A 118 12.47 -12.91 -7.90
N LEU A 119 12.00 -11.72 -7.55
CA LEU A 119 12.25 -10.50 -8.30
C LEU A 119 13.68 -9.98 -8.02
N ALA A 120 14.29 -9.35 -9.01
CA ALA A 120 15.58 -8.65 -8.87
C ALA A 120 15.43 -7.30 -8.14
N VAL A 121 14.77 -7.31 -6.97
CA VAL A 121 14.52 -6.15 -6.13
C VAL A 121 15.27 -6.32 -4.82
N ARG A 122 16.12 -5.34 -4.49
CA ARG A 122 16.91 -5.32 -3.25
C ARG A 122 16.38 -4.34 -2.20
N ASP A 123 15.63 -3.34 -2.63
CA ASP A 123 15.01 -2.34 -1.76
C ASP A 123 13.53 -2.69 -1.55
N PRO A 124 13.08 -2.96 -0.31
CA PRO A 124 11.68 -3.23 0.01
C PRO A 124 10.71 -2.14 -0.48
N TYR A 125 11.13 -0.87 -0.52
CA TYR A 125 10.27 0.23 -0.97
C TYR A 125 10.02 0.19 -2.48
N GLN A 126 10.93 -0.44 -3.23
CA GLN A 126 10.83 -0.64 -4.68
C GLN A 126 10.12 -1.94 -5.05
N ALA A 127 9.71 -2.74 -4.05
CA ALA A 127 8.93 -3.94 -4.29
C ALA A 127 7.57 -3.56 -4.88
N PRO A 128 7.08 -4.28 -5.92
CA PRO A 128 5.75 -4.03 -6.45
C PRO A 128 4.65 -4.32 -5.42
N ILE A 129 3.53 -3.61 -5.49
CA ILE A 129 2.37 -3.86 -4.63
C ILE A 129 1.89 -5.31 -4.82
N GLY A 130 1.55 -5.97 -3.71
CA GLY A 130 1.14 -7.37 -3.68
C GLY A 130 2.30 -8.37 -3.62
N SER A 131 3.54 -7.95 -3.89
CA SER A 131 4.69 -8.83 -3.73
C SER A 131 4.91 -9.22 -2.27
N VAL A 132 5.43 -10.43 -2.07
CA VAL A 132 5.74 -10.99 -0.75
C VAL A 132 7.22 -10.76 -0.47
N LEU A 133 7.53 -10.11 0.64
CA LEU A 133 8.89 -9.81 1.09
C LEU A 133 9.23 -10.76 2.23
N VAL A 134 10.38 -11.43 2.10
CA VAL A 134 10.87 -12.40 3.08
C VAL A 134 12.16 -11.88 3.68
N TYR A 135 12.24 -11.91 5.01
CA TYR A 135 13.38 -11.43 5.78
C TYR A 135 13.92 -12.51 6.70
N GLY A 136 15.24 -12.48 6.91
CA GLY A 136 15.95 -13.39 7.80
C GLY A 136 16.68 -12.66 8.91
N SER A 137 16.96 -13.35 10.01
CA SER A 137 18.01 -12.93 10.94
C SER A 137 18.62 -14.15 11.64
N GLY A 138 19.75 -14.64 11.12
CA GLY A 138 20.47 -15.78 11.70
C GLY A 138 19.57 -17.00 11.95
N ARG A 139 19.50 -17.44 13.22
CA ARG A 139 18.76 -18.64 13.66
C ARG A 139 17.26 -18.41 13.96
N ALA A 140 16.74 -17.20 13.80
CA ALA A 140 15.33 -16.89 14.10
C ALA A 140 14.35 -17.39 13.01
N ALA A 141 13.06 -17.36 13.31
CA ALA A 141 12.00 -17.76 12.38
C ALA A 141 11.93 -16.89 11.10
N GLY A 142 12.46 -15.67 11.13
CA GLY A 142 12.36 -14.68 10.06
C GLY A 142 11.12 -13.80 10.16
N HIS A 143 10.84 -13.03 9.11
CA HIS A 143 9.63 -12.22 8.97
C HIS A 143 9.15 -12.25 7.51
N VAL A 144 7.84 -12.16 7.30
CA VAL A 144 7.25 -12.06 5.96
C VAL A 144 6.14 -11.03 5.99
N GLU A 145 6.10 -10.18 4.97
CA GLU A 145 5.06 -9.17 4.76
C GLU A 145 4.70 -9.08 3.27
N ILE A 146 3.53 -8.49 2.98
CA ILE A 146 3.08 -8.14 1.65
C ILE A 146 3.25 -6.63 1.47
N ARG A 147 3.80 -6.20 0.34
CA ARG A 147 3.85 -4.78 -0.02
C ARG A 147 2.44 -4.26 -0.29
N THR A 148 2.05 -3.17 0.36
CA THR A 148 0.80 -2.45 0.10
C THR A 148 1.08 -1.09 -0.54
N ALA A 149 0.05 -0.37 -0.98
CA ALA A 149 0.24 0.99 -1.51
C ALA A 149 0.83 1.95 -0.46
N ARG A 150 0.48 1.76 0.82
CA ARG A 150 0.81 2.68 1.92
C ARG A 150 1.93 2.17 2.83
N GLY A 151 2.38 0.93 2.67
CA GLY A 151 3.40 0.35 3.54
C GLY A 151 3.54 -1.15 3.33
N PHE A 152 3.55 -1.87 4.45
CA PHE A 152 3.79 -3.30 4.50
C PHE A 152 2.80 -3.93 5.47
N VAL A 153 2.35 -5.14 5.15
CA VAL A 153 1.39 -5.84 6.01
C VAL A 153 1.77 -7.29 6.20
N SER A 154 1.73 -7.72 7.45
CA SER A 154 1.93 -9.12 7.85
C SER A 154 0.74 -9.57 8.70
N ASP A 155 0.94 -9.82 9.99
CA ASP A 155 -0.12 -9.94 10.98
C ASP A 155 -0.55 -8.58 11.57
N PHE A 156 0.17 -7.51 11.23
CA PHE A 156 -0.17 -6.12 11.53
C PHE A 156 0.28 -5.22 10.37
N ARG A 157 -0.19 -3.96 10.33
CA ARG A 157 0.24 -2.97 9.33
C ARG A 157 1.47 -2.20 9.83
N ALA A 158 2.43 -1.97 8.95
CA ALA A 158 3.60 -1.14 9.20
C ALA A 158 3.81 -0.12 8.07
N ALA A 159 4.21 1.11 8.41
CA ALA A 159 4.55 2.12 7.41
C ALA A 159 5.94 1.85 6.77
N THR A 160 6.83 1.22 7.52
CA THR A 160 8.20 0.89 7.12
C THR A 160 8.38 -0.64 7.06
N PRO A 161 9.28 -1.14 6.20
CA PRO A 161 9.56 -2.57 6.11
C PRO A 161 10.25 -3.07 7.37
N SER A 162 10.35 -4.39 7.50
CA SER A 162 11.15 -5.00 8.56
C SER A 162 12.62 -4.53 8.52
N HIS A 163 13.19 -4.21 9.67
CA HIS A 163 14.63 -3.89 9.82
C HIS A 163 15.56 -5.10 9.60
N ARG A 164 14.99 -6.30 9.50
CA ARG A 164 15.74 -7.54 9.29
C ARG A 164 16.36 -7.56 7.88
N PRO A 165 17.48 -8.26 7.66
CA PRO A 165 18.02 -8.50 6.32
C PRO A 165 16.97 -9.08 5.35
N LEU A 166 16.77 -8.41 4.22
CA LEU A 166 15.90 -8.89 3.14
C LEU A 166 16.53 -10.13 2.48
N ILE A 167 15.81 -11.25 2.52
CA ILE A 167 16.18 -12.46 1.79
C ILE A 167 15.74 -12.32 0.33
N GLY A 168 14.51 -11.85 0.09
CA GLY A 168 14.02 -11.65 -1.27
C GLY A 168 12.62 -11.08 -1.36
N VAL A 169 12.29 -10.62 -2.56
CA VAL A 169 10.95 -10.20 -2.97
C VAL A 169 10.42 -11.23 -3.96
N TYR A 170 9.22 -11.72 -3.73
CA TYR A 170 8.63 -12.84 -4.48
C TYR A 170 7.27 -12.44 -5.01
N ALA A 171 6.99 -12.79 -6.26
CA ALA A 171 5.68 -12.52 -6.85
C ALA A 171 5.36 -13.45 -8.01
N LYS A 172 4.07 -13.55 -8.36
CA LYS A 172 3.59 -14.20 -9.57
C LYS A 172 3.44 -13.14 -10.66
N LEU A 173 4.05 -13.41 -11.80
CA LEU A 173 3.86 -12.60 -12.99
C LEU A 173 2.50 -12.95 -13.59
N ASP A 174 1.83 -11.96 -14.14
CA ASP A 174 0.61 -12.17 -14.90
C ASP A 174 0.91 -13.09 -16.10
N SER A 175 0.06 -14.09 -16.33
CA SER A 175 0.20 -15.04 -17.45
C SER A 175 0.04 -14.37 -18.82
N SER A 176 -0.54 -13.16 -18.86
CA SER A 176 -0.60 -12.31 -20.05
C SER A 176 0.70 -11.53 -20.33
N SER A 177 1.62 -11.47 -19.36
CA SER A 177 2.90 -10.78 -19.49
C SER A 177 3.90 -11.65 -20.28
N PRO A 178 4.55 -11.13 -21.33
CA PRO A 178 5.50 -11.92 -22.12
C PRO A 178 6.63 -12.45 -21.22
N ARG A 179 6.75 -13.78 -21.13
CA ARG A 179 7.90 -14.46 -20.50
C ARG A 179 9.15 -14.05 -21.29
N ARG A 180 10.01 -13.25 -20.66
CA ARG A 180 11.33 -12.89 -21.19
C ARG A 180 12.36 -13.94 -20.83
#